data_AF-A0A422P9Y0-F1
#
_entry.id   AF-A0A422P9Y0-F1
#
_cell.length_a   1.000
_cell.length_b   1.000
_cell.length_c   1.000
_cell.angle_alpha   90.00
_cell.angle_beta   90.00
_cell.angle_gamma   90.00
#
_symmetry.space_group_name_H-M   'P 1'
#
loop_
_entity.id
_entity.type
_entity.pdbx_description
1 polymer ?
#
loop_
_entity_poly.entity_id
_entity_poly.type
_entity_poly.pdbx_seq_one_letter_code
_entity_poly.pdbx_strand_id
1 'polypeptide(L)'
;MFTGVTKGFRFKIRFAYAHFPISVSVEDQLVEIRNFLGEKRVRRQLVADGVKVYRTDPSVVKDELVLEGNDLEEVSREAAVMHQLCLVKKKDIRKFLDGIYVQTKTHVEVDE
;
A
#
# COMPACT_ATOMS: atom_id res chain seq x y z
N MET A 1 -0.23 -9.69 18.75
CA MET A 1 1.09 -9.88 19.39
C MET A 1 1.65 -11.30 19.16
N PHE A 2 1.04 -12.39 19.67
CA PHE A 2 1.59 -13.75 19.52
C PHE A 2 1.76 -14.24 18.07
N THR A 3 0.75 -14.06 17.22
CA THR A 3 0.81 -14.46 15.80
C THR A 3 1.83 -13.66 14.99
N GLY A 4 2.10 -12.42 15.41
CA GLY A 4 3.01 -11.52 14.73
C GLY A 4 4.47 -11.92 14.90
N VAL A 5 4.84 -12.36 16.11
CA VAL A 5 6.20 -12.84 16.39
C VAL A 5 6.48 -14.24 15.86
N THR A 6 5.44 -15.06 15.64
CA THR A 6 5.60 -16.41 15.08
C THR A 6 5.51 -16.44 13.57
N LYS A 7 4.53 -15.75 12.96
CA LYS A 7 4.23 -15.87 11.52
C LYS A 7 4.40 -14.58 10.72
N GLY A 8 4.52 -13.43 11.40
CA GLY A 8 4.47 -12.11 10.77
C GLY A 8 3.12 -11.79 10.12
N PHE A 9 2.95 -10.55 9.68
CA PHE A 9 1.81 -10.09 8.89
C PHE A 9 2.28 -9.52 7.56
N ARG A 10 1.56 -9.86 6.49
CA ARG A 10 1.81 -9.40 5.12
C ARG A 10 0.55 -8.85 4.52
N PHE A 11 0.56 -7.56 4.18
CA PHE A 11 -0.55 -6.89 3.52
C PHE A 11 -0.14 -6.58 2.09
N LYS A 12 -0.90 -7.08 1.13
CA LYS A 12 -0.72 -6.74 -0.28
C LYS A 12 -1.69 -5.64 -0.65
N ILE A 13 -1.14 -4.57 -1.19
CA ILE A 13 -1.86 -3.38 -1.61
C ILE A 13 -1.80 -3.29 -3.13
N ARG A 14 -2.92 -2.95 -3.76
CA ARG A 14 -3.02 -2.80 -5.21
C ARG A 14 -3.42 -1.39 -5.60
N PHE A 15 -2.83 -0.91 -6.69
CA PHE A 15 -3.16 0.39 -7.27
C PHE A 15 -4.24 0.21 -8.33
N ALA A 16 -5.40 0.80 -8.11
CA ALA A 16 -6.48 0.85 -9.10
C ALA A 16 -6.48 2.22 -9.77
N TYR A 17 -6.53 2.23 -11.10
CA TYR A 17 -6.61 3.45 -11.88
C TYR A 17 -7.37 3.21 -13.19
N ALA A 18 -8.04 4.23 -13.71
CA ALA A 18 -8.77 4.12 -14.97
C ALA A 18 -7.95 4.62 -16.17
N HIS A 19 -7.35 5.81 -16.07
CA HIS A 19 -6.66 6.46 -17.20
C HIS A 19 -5.23 6.90 -16.85
N PHE A 20 -5.03 7.49 -15.67
CA PHE A 20 -3.71 7.96 -15.23
C PHE A 20 -3.01 6.88 -14.41
N PRO A 21 -1.93 6.26 -14.91
CA PRO A 21 -1.19 5.25 -14.16
C PRO A 21 -0.54 5.88 -12.93
N ILE A 22 -0.78 5.28 -11.76
CA ILE A 22 -0.22 5.74 -10.49
C ILE A 22 1.23 5.26 -10.39
N SER A 23 2.16 6.19 -10.16
CA SER A 23 3.58 5.85 -9.97
C SER A 23 3.91 5.88 -8.48
N VAL A 24 4.35 4.74 -7.95
CA VAL A 24 4.75 4.61 -6.54
C VAL A 24 6.23 4.25 -6.48
N SER A 25 7.00 5.08 -5.77
CA SER A 25 8.41 4.83 -5.45
C SER A 25 8.58 4.65 -3.95
N VAL A 26 9.47 3.73 -3.58
CA VAL A 26 9.84 3.47 -2.19
C VAL A 26 11.33 3.78 -2.07
N GLU A 27 11.66 4.76 -1.23
CA GLU A 27 13.03 5.10 -0.86
C GLU A 27 13.17 4.84 0.64
N ASP A 28 13.81 3.73 1.01
CA ASP A 28 13.89 3.24 2.38
C ASP A 28 12.50 3.09 3.03
N GLN A 29 12.15 3.99 3.96
CA GLN A 29 10.87 4.06 4.65
C GLN A 29 9.94 5.15 4.11
N LEU A 30 10.38 5.92 3.11
CA LEU A 30 9.58 6.97 2.49
C LEU A 30 8.88 6.41 1.24
N VAL A 31 7.56 6.36 1.29
CA VAL A 31 6.75 6.03 0.12
C VAL A 31 6.25 7.30 -0.55
N GLU A 32 6.58 7.47 -1.83
CA GLU A 32 6.07 8.55 -2.65
C GLU A 32 5.06 8.03 -3.68
N ILE A 33 3.89 8.66 -3.71
CA ILE A 33 2.83 8.39 -4.67
C ILE A 33 2.69 9.61 -5.58
N ARG A 34 2.84 9.38 -6.88
CA ARG A 34 2.80 10.38 -7.94
C ARG A 34 1.71 10.07 -8.95
N ASN A 35 1.24 11.09 -9.66
CA ASN A 35 0.27 11.00 -10.76
C ASN A 35 -1.11 10.42 -10.37
N PHE A 36 -1.50 10.52 -9.09
CA PHE A 36 -2.84 10.13 -8.66
C PHE A 36 -3.90 11.04 -9.29
N LEU A 37 -4.84 10.47 -10.06
CA LEU A 37 -5.84 11.22 -10.85
C LEU A 37 -5.24 12.30 -11.80
N GLY A 38 -3.97 12.17 -12.20
CA GLY A 38 -3.28 13.18 -13.00
C GLY A 38 -2.83 14.42 -12.23
N GLU A 39 -2.87 14.39 -10.90
CA GLU A 39 -2.36 15.49 -10.07
C GLU A 39 -0.82 15.59 -10.19
N LYS A 40 -0.32 16.84 -10.25
CA LYS A 40 1.14 17.12 -10.15
C LYS A 40 1.68 17.05 -8.72
N ARG A 41 0.79 16.97 -7.71
CA ARG A 41 1.16 16.90 -6.30
C ARG A 41 1.75 15.51 -6.00
N VAL A 42 2.89 15.49 -5.32
CA VAL A 42 3.44 14.25 -4.75
C VAL A 42 2.84 14.05 -3.37
N ARG A 43 2.36 12.84 -3.09
CA ARG A 43 1.88 12.43 -1.77
C ARG A 43 2.97 11.55 -1.14
N ARG A 44 3.36 11.88 0.09
CA ARG A 44 4.46 11.22 0.80
C ARG A 44 3.96 10.64 2.10
N GLN A 45 4.42 9.45 2.43
CA GLN A 45 4.19 8.81 3.71
C GLN A 45 5.52 8.28 4.23
N LEU A 46 5.86 8.65 5.46
CA LEU A 46 6.95 8.03 6.20
C LEU A 46 6.36 6.83 6.94
N VAL A 47 6.85 5.64 6.61
CA VAL A 47 6.45 4.39 7.22
C VAL A 47 7.28 4.13 8.47
N ALA A 48 6.69 3.48 9.47
CA ALA A 48 7.38 3.15 10.71
C ALA A 48 8.49 2.11 10.48
N ASP A 49 9.61 2.24 11.18
CA ASP A 49 10.80 1.39 11.01
C ASP A 49 10.53 -0.11 11.21
N GLY A 50 9.50 -0.46 12.00
CA GLY A 50 9.08 -1.84 12.25
C GLY A 50 8.34 -2.52 11.08
N VAL A 51 8.02 -1.76 10.03
CA VAL A 51 7.30 -2.24 8.84
C VAL A 51 8.23 -2.15 7.64
N LYS A 52 8.43 -3.27 6.96
CA LYS A 52 9.14 -3.32 5.68
C LYS A 52 8.16 -3.03 4.56
N VAL A 53 8.55 -2.12 3.67
CA VAL A 53 7.76 -1.78 2.48
C VAL A 53 8.61 -2.05 1.26
N TYR A 54 8.06 -2.79 0.31
CA TYR A 54 8.71 -3.00 -0.97
C TYR A 54 7.68 -3.20 -2.07
N ARG A 55 8.10 -2.95 -3.30
CA ARG A 55 7.27 -3.14 -4.49
C ARG A 55 7.56 -4.53 -5.06
N THR A 56 6.51 -5.26 -5.42
CA THR A 56 6.67 -6.54 -6.13
C THR A 56 7.22 -6.26 -7.53
N ASP A 57 8.05 -7.17 -8.04
CA ASP A 57 8.55 -7.08 -9.42
C ASP A 57 7.37 -6.98 -10.41
N PRO A 58 7.36 -5.96 -11.30
CA PRO A 58 6.28 -5.76 -12.24
C PRO A 58 6.00 -6.95 -13.17
N SER A 59 7.00 -7.82 -13.36
CA SER A 59 6.91 -9.05 -14.15
C SER A 59 6.09 -10.16 -13.47
N VAL A 60 5.99 -10.15 -12.14
CA VAL A 60 5.24 -11.15 -11.37
C VAL A 60 3.83 -10.63 -11.09
N VAL A 61 3.75 -9.49 -10.40
CA VAL A 61 2.48 -8.82 -10.14
C VAL A 61 2.66 -7.32 -10.37
N LYS A 62 1.97 -6.82 -11.39
CA LYS A 62 1.98 -5.41 -11.70
C LYS A 62 1.15 -4.63 -10.67
N ASP A 63 1.63 -3.43 -10.35
CA ASP A 63 0.89 -2.43 -9.56
C ASP A 63 0.52 -2.91 -8.14
N GLU A 64 1.44 -3.66 -7.52
CA GLU A 64 1.35 -4.18 -6.16
C GLU A 64 2.46 -3.61 -5.26
N LEU A 65 2.10 -3.27 -4.02
CA LEU A 65 2.99 -2.91 -2.93
C LEU A 65 2.76 -3.86 -1.76
N VAL A 66 3.83 -4.31 -1.14
CA VAL A 66 3.77 -5.22 -0.01
C VAL A 66 4.25 -4.50 1.25
N LEU A 67 3.45 -4.61 2.30
CA LEU A 67 3.78 -4.18 3.66
C LEU A 67 3.95 -5.43 4.51
N GLU A 68 5.09 -5.56 5.18
CA GLU A 68 5.37 -6.67 6.08
C GLU A 68 5.80 -6.15 7.45
N GLY A 69 5.32 -6.78 8.51
CA GLY A 69 5.72 -6.41 9.86
C GLY A 69 5.21 -7.41 10.89
N ASN A 70 5.71 -7.26 12.12
CA ASN A 70 5.35 -8.14 13.22
C ASN A 70 4.14 -7.60 14.01
N ASP A 71 3.91 -6.29 14.00
CA ASP A 71 2.75 -5.69 14.63
C ASP A 71 1.59 -5.53 13.62
N LEU A 72 0.44 -6.11 13.96
CA LEU A 72 -0.77 -6.01 13.15
C LEU A 72 -1.28 -4.56 13.07
N GLU A 73 -1.19 -3.82 14.17
CA GLU A 73 -1.75 -2.47 14.25
C GLU A 73 -0.90 -1.50 13.43
N GLU A 74 0.43 -1.60 13.51
CA GLU A 74 1.32 -0.78 12.70
C GLU A 74 1.14 -1.06 11.22
N VAL A 75 1.22 -2.32 10.78
CA VAL A 75 1.03 -2.69 9.37
C VAL A 75 -0.34 -2.23 8.85
N SER A 76 -1.39 -2.40 9.67
CA SER A 76 -2.75 -1.98 9.30
C SER A 76 -2.89 -0.45 9.23
N ARG A 77 -2.27 0.27 10.18
CA ARG A 77 -2.29 1.73 10.22
C ARG A 77 -1.60 2.30 9.00
N GLU A 78 -0.40 1.83 8.68
CA GLU A 78 0.36 2.32 7.54
C GLU A 78 -0.40 2.08 6.22
N ALA A 79 -1.00 0.89 6.05
CA ALA A 79 -1.86 0.58 4.91
C ALA A 79 -3.09 1.52 4.82
N ALA A 80 -3.73 1.82 5.95
CA ALA A 80 -4.90 2.69 6.00
C ALA A 80 -4.54 4.16 5.71
N VAL A 81 -3.40 4.64 6.19
CA VAL A 81 -2.90 6.00 5.90
C VAL A 81 -2.63 6.15 4.41
N MET A 82 -2.01 5.15 3.75
CA MET A 82 -1.81 5.16 2.29
C MET A 82 -3.13 5.28 1.54
N HIS A 83 -4.15 4.53 1.97
CA HIS A 83 -5.48 4.59 1.37
C HIS A 83 -6.12 5.98 1.55
N GLN A 84 -6.08 6.54 2.76
CA GLN A 84 -6.63 7.85 3.07
C GLN A 84 -5.94 8.97 2.30
N LEU A 85 -4.62 8.85 2.13
CA LEU A 85 -3.82 9.72 1.29
C LEU A 85 -4.20 9.62 -0.18
N CYS A 86 -4.94 8.61 -0.66
CA CYS A 86 -5.34 8.49 -2.06
C CYS A 86 -6.86 8.52 -2.24
N LEU A 87 -7.57 9.25 -1.39
CA LEU A 87 -9.01 9.45 -1.55
C LEU A 87 -9.33 10.48 -2.63
N VAL A 88 -10.27 10.10 -3.50
CA VAL A 88 -10.90 10.99 -4.46
C VAL A 88 -11.71 12.06 -3.72
N LYS A 89 -11.49 13.34 -4.05
CA LYS A 89 -12.22 14.47 -3.45
C LYS A 89 -13.05 15.19 -4.52
N LYS A 90 -14.22 15.71 -4.13
CA LYS A 90 -15.10 16.53 -4.97
C LYS A 90 -15.52 15.86 -6.31
N LYS A 91 -15.60 14.53 -6.36
CA LYS A 91 -16.09 13.72 -7.50
C LYS A 91 -16.92 12.53 -6.98
N ASP A 92 -17.70 11.87 -7.84
CA ASP A 92 -18.45 10.66 -7.47
C ASP A 92 -17.51 9.46 -7.32
N ILE A 93 -17.36 8.98 -6.08
CA ILE A 93 -16.50 7.85 -5.71
C ILE A 93 -16.93 6.53 -6.33
N ARG A 94 -18.20 6.40 -6.78
CA ARG A 94 -18.70 5.18 -7.41
C ARG A 94 -18.26 5.05 -8.88
N LYS A 95 -17.91 6.17 -9.50
CA LYS A 95 -17.40 6.23 -10.88
C LYS A 95 -15.88 6.32 -10.91
N PHE A 96 -15.30 7.08 -10.00
CA PHE A 96 -13.85 7.22 -9.84
C PHE A 96 -13.36 6.29 -8.74
N LEU A 97 -13.11 5.04 -9.12
CA LEU A 97 -12.58 4.00 -8.23
C LEU A 97 -11.06 4.07 -8.08
N ASP A 98 -10.40 5.05 -8.71
CA ASP A 98 -8.95 5.27 -8.62
C ASP A 98 -8.51 5.41 -7.16
N GLY A 99 -7.51 4.63 -6.76
CA GLY A 99 -7.11 4.54 -5.37
C GLY A 99 -6.07 3.47 -5.11
N ILE A 100 -5.67 3.40 -3.85
CA ILE A 100 -4.75 2.39 -3.31
C ILE A 100 -5.54 1.55 -2.33
N TYR A 101 -5.66 0.24 -2.55
CA TYR A 101 -6.53 -0.63 -1.76
C TYR A 101 -5.78 -1.84 -1.22
N VAL A 102 -6.08 -2.24 0.01
CA VAL A 102 -5.61 -3.52 0.55
C VAL A 102 -6.37 -4.65 -0.14
N GLN A 103 -5.65 -5.50 -0.87
CA GLN A 103 -6.22 -6.63 -1.60
C GLN A 103 -6.29 -7.88 -0.72
N THR A 104 -5.20 -8.22 -0.06
CA THR A 104 -5.11 -9.42 0.78
C THR A 104 -4.38 -9.13 2.09
N LYS A 105 -4.88 -9.72 3.17
CA LYS A 105 -4.23 -9.75 4.48
C LYS A 105 -3.83 -11.20 4.75
N THR A 106 -2.54 -11.48 4.80
CA THR A 106 -1.99 -12.81 5.01
C THR A 106 -0.89 -12.77 6.06
N HIS A 107 -0.32 -13.92 6.36
CA HIS A 107 0.91 -14.05 7.14
C HIS A 107 2.13 -14.10 6.21
N VAL A 108 3.33 -13.84 6.78
CA VAL A 108 4.59 -13.95 6.05
C VAL A 108 4.94 -15.41 5.87
N GLU A 109 4.89 -16.16 6.97
CA GLU A 109 4.94 -17.62 6.99
C GLU A 109 3.54 -18.18 6.82
N VAL A 110 3.38 -19.06 5.83
CA VAL A 110 2.14 -19.79 5.58
C VAL A 110 2.37 -21.18 6.15
N ASP A 111 1.63 -21.56 7.19
CA ASP A 111 1.62 -22.96 7.64
C ASP A 111 1.11 -23.83 6.48
N GLU A 112 1.87 -24.87 6.13
CA GLU A 112 1.49 -25.89 5.13
C GLU A 112 0.19 -26.61 5.49
#